data_AF-A0A4Y3HVL6-F1
#
_entry.id   AF-A0A4Y3HVL6-F1
#
_cell.length_a   1.000
_cell.length_b   1.000
_cell.length_c   1.000
_cell.angle_alpha   90.00
_cell.angle_beta   90.00
_cell.angle_gamma   90.00
#
_symmetry.space_group_name_H-M   'P 1'
#
loop_
_entity.id
_entity.type
_entity.pdbx_description
1 polymer ?
#
loop_
_entity_poly.entity_id
_entity_poly.type
_entity_poly.pdbx_seq_one_letter_code
_entity_poly.pdbx_strand_id
1 'polypeptide(L)' 'MNETMTVISGHIETGQKDSTELLAPGDIHCFAADTPHVYRTTSFSATILVTIKYGNKDSLNEHQ' A
#
# COMPACT_ATOMS: atom_id res chain seq x y z
N MET A 1 -4.14 -2.26 -10.44
CA MET A 1 -3.85 -3.41 -9.55
C MET A 1 -4.06 -2.96 -8.10
N ASN A 2 -4.32 -3.83 -7.12
CA ASN A 2 -4.64 -3.38 -5.75
C ASN A 2 -3.62 -3.88 -4.74
N GLU A 3 -3.23 -3.02 -3.81
CA GLU A 3 -2.38 -3.32 -2.67
C GLU A 3 -3.10 -2.91 -1.39
N THR A 4 -3.15 -3.80 -0.41
CA THR A 4 -3.73 -3.53 0.90
C THR A 4 -2.66 -3.67 1.96
N MET A 5 -2.50 -2.65 2.78
CA MET A 5 -1.61 -2.63 3.93
C MET A 5 -2.42 -2.64 5.22
N THR A 6 -2.02 -3.48 6.17
CA THR A 6 -2.55 -3.50 7.54
C THR A 6 -1.42 -3.24 8.53
N VAL A 7 -1.62 -2.30 9.45
CA VAL A 7 -0.63 -2.00 10.50
C VAL A 7 -0.83 -2.95 11.68
N ILE A 8 0.20 -3.75 11.97
CA ILE A 8 0.19 -4.71 13.09
C ILE A 8 0.72 -4.05 14.36
N SER A 9 1.78 -3.24 14.25
CA SER A 9 2.38 -2.54 15.38
C SER A 9 3.16 -1.30 14.93
N GLY A 10 3.36 -0.36 15.87
CA GLY A 10 4.02 0.92 15.59
C GLY A 10 3.16 1.87 14.75
N HIS A 11 3.78 2.96 14.28
CA HIS A 11 3.12 3.95 13.42
C HIS A 11 3.92 4.13 12.12
N ILE A 12 3.21 4.32 11.01
CA ILE A 12 3.81 4.45 9.69
C ILE A 12 3.13 5.55 8.87
N GLU A 13 3.91 6.44 8.27
CA GLU A 13 3.44 7.33 7.22
C GLU A 13 3.43 6.60 5.89
N THR A 14 2.31 6.70 5.17
CA THR A 14 2.14 6.08 3.86
C THR A 14 1.20 6.87 2.95
N GLY A 15 1.27 6.62 1.64
CA GLY A 15 0.55 7.37 0.61
C GLY A 15 1.47 7.86 -0.51
N GLN A 16 0.92 8.68 -1.39
CA GLN A 16 1.72 9.33 -2.43
C GLN A 16 2.65 10.37 -1.81
N LYS A 17 3.77 10.67 -2.46
CA LYS A 17 4.85 11.51 -1.90
C LYS A 17 4.38 12.84 -1.29
N ASP A 18 3.38 13.47 -1.89
CA ASP A 18 2.87 14.79 -1.48
C ASP A 18 1.52 14.70 -0.70
N SER A 19 1.04 13.48 -0.44
CA SER A 19 -0.23 13.22 0.26
C SER A 19 -0.12 11.94 1.07
N THR A 20 0.65 12.02 2.16
CA THR A 20 0.82 10.93 3.12
C THR A 20 -0.11 11.07 4.32
N GLU A 21 -0.50 9.93 4.88
CA GLU A 21 -1.26 9.80 6.11
C GLU A 21 -0.45 8.98 7.14
N LEU A 22 -0.53 9.36 8.41
CA LEU A 22 0.06 8.60 9.52
C LEU A 22 -0.95 7.57 10.02
N LEU A 23 -0.58 6.29 9.93
CA LEU A 23 -1.41 5.16 10.34
C LEU A 23 -0.89 4.52 11.63
N ALA A 24 -1.82 3.96 12.41
CA ALA A 24 -1.62 3.32 13.70
C ALA A 24 -2.04 1.83 13.68
N PRO A 25 -1.71 1.02 14.70
CA PRO A 25 -2.06 -0.39 14.73
C PRO A 25 -3.57 -0.62 14.62
N GLY A 26 -3.96 -1.55 13.74
CA GLY A 26 -5.36 -1.81 13.40
C GLY A 26 -5.85 -1.08 12.15
N ASP A 27 -5.15 -0.03 11.70
CA ASP A 27 -5.50 0.67 10.46
C ASP A 27 -5.24 -0.21 9.24
N ILE A 28 -6.13 -0.07 8.27
CA ILE A 28 -6.04 -0.73 6.96
C ILE A 28 -6.10 0.36 5.90
N HIS A 29 -5.16 0.33 4.96
CA HIS A 29 -5.10 1.26 3.85
C HIS A 29 -4.98 0.52 2.52
N CYS A 30 -5.68 1.01 1.49
CA CYS A 30 -5.67 0.43 0.15
C CYS A 30 -5.06 1.41 -0.86
N PHE A 31 -4.12 0.92 -1.65
CA PHE A 31 -3.43 1.67 -2.69
C PHE A 31 -3.59 1.02 -4.05
N ALA A 32 -3.48 1.85 -5.10
CA ALA A 32 -3.19 1.34 -6.42
C ALA A 32 -1.73 0.86 -6.47
N ALA A 33 -1.52 -0.45 -6.61
CA ALA A 33 -0.18 -1.08 -6.54
C ALA A 33 0.79 -0.63 -7.65
N ASP A 34 0.25 -0.06 -8.73
CA ASP A 34 1.01 0.47 -9.88
C ASP A 34 1.42 1.94 -9.70
N THR A 35 1.06 2.54 -8.57
CA THR A 35 1.38 3.94 -8.27
C THR A 35 2.46 4.02 -7.20
N PRO A 36 3.54 4.81 -7.40
CA PRO A 36 4.57 4.98 -6.39
C PRO A 36 4.00 5.53 -5.07
N HIS A 37 4.36 4.89 -3.96
CA HIS A 37 3.95 5.27 -2.62
C HIS A 37 5.11 5.15 -1.64
N VAL A 38 5.00 5.88 -0.52
CA VAL A 38 6.04 5.98 0.51
C VAL A 38 5.69 5.07 1.68
N TYR A 39 6.74 4.51 2.29
CA TYR A 39 6.68 3.87 3.60
C TYR A 39 7.72 4.53 4.50
N ARG A 40 7.29 5.23 5.53
CA ARG A 40 8.19 5.94 6.45
C ARG A 40 7.79 5.68 7.90
N THR A 41 8.71 5.12 8.68
CA THR A 41 8.51 4.97 10.12
C THR A 41 8.76 6.29 10.84
N THR A 42 8.26 6.40 12.07
CA THR A 42 8.56 7.52 12.96
C THR A 42 9.86 7.27 13.74
N SER A 43 10.00 7.81 14.96
CA SER A 43 11.10 7.48 15.88
C SER A 43 11.10 6.01 16.34
N PHE A 44 10.02 5.27 16.07
CA PHE A 44 9.87 3.86 16.42
C PHE A 44 9.64 3.00 15.17
N SER A 45 10.00 1.72 15.26
CA SER A 45 9.71 0.75 14.22
C SER A 45 8.21 0.48 14.08
N ALA A 46 7.81 0.01 12.89
CA ALA A 46 6.46 -0.46 12.61
C ALA A 46 6.51 -1.83 11.94
N THR A 47 5.49 -2.64 12.18
CA THR A 47 5.27 -3.92 11.49
C THR A 47 3.99 -3.82 10.69
N ILE A 48 4.06 -4.15 9.40
CA ILE A 48 2.93 -4.09 8.48
C ILE A 48 2.77 -5.42 7.74
N LEU A 49 1.53 -5.78 7.43
CA LEU A 49 1.20 -6.83 6.47
C LEU A 49 0.78 -6.17 5.17
N VAL A 50 1.45 -6.52 4.07
CA VAL A 50 1.13 -6.03 2.73
C VAL A 50 0.61 -7.18 1.89
N THR A 51 -0.55 -7.00 1.28
CA THR A 51 -1.15 -7.94 0.33
C THR A 51 -1.29 -7.27 -1.03
N ILE A 52 -0.60 -7.79 -2.05
CA ILE A 52 -0.65 -7.25 -3.41
C ILE A 52 -1.41 -8.22 -4.30
N LYS A 53 -2.46 -7.72 -4.95
CA LYS A 53 -3.24 -8.44 -5.96
C LYS A 53 -2.86 -7.96 -7.35
N TYR A 54 -2.07 -8.75 -8.06
CA TYR A 54 -1.80 -8.58 -9.47
C TYR A 54 -3.01 -9.05 -10.30
N GLY A 55 -3.49 -8.22 -11.22
CA GLY A 55 -4.42 -8.66 -12.24
C GLY A 55 -3.66 -9.35 -13.37
N ASN A 56 -4.24 -10.38 -13.98
CA ASN A 56 -3.68 -10.93 -15.22
C ASN A 56 -3.76 -9.86 -16.30
N LYS A 57 -2.60 -9.46 -16.82
CA LYS A 57 -2.47 -8.44 -17.86
C LYS A 57 -2.62 -9.02 -19.27
N ASP A 58 -3.39 -10.12 -19.41
CA ASP A 58 -3.57 -10.86 -20.67
C ASP A 58 -4.99 -10.75 -21.26
N SER A 59 -5.86 -9.91 -20.71
CA SER A 59 -7.25 -9.77 -21.21
C SER A 59 -7.49 -8.58 -22.15
N LEU A 60 -6.43 -7.93 -22.66
CA LEU A 60 -6.57 -6.70 -23.47
C LEU A 60 -5.85 -6.74 -24.82
N ASN A 61 -5.63 -7.91 -25.43
CA ASN A 61 -5.17 -7.99 -26.83
C ASN A 61 -5.49 -9.35 -27.49
N GLU A 62 -6.76 -9.75 -27.52
CA GLU A 62 -7.23 -10.69 -28.55
C GLU A 62 -8.63 -10.25 -28.99
N HIS A 63 -8.68 -9.54 -30.13
CA HIS A 63 -9.76 -9.44 -31.12
C HIS A 63 -9.71 -8.06 -31.79
N GLN A 64 -8.86 -7.93 -32.80
CA GLN A 64 -9.14 -7.15 -34.01
C GLN A 64 -8.23 -7.59 -35.15
#